data_AF-A0A1Y4BMB9-F1
#
_entry.id   AF-A0A1Y4BMB9-F1
#
_cell.length_a   1.000
_cell.length_b   1.000
_cell.length_c   1.000
_cell.angle_alpha   90.00
_cell.angle_beta   90.00
_cell.angle_gamma   90.00
#
_symmetry.space_group_name_H-M   'P 1'
#
loop_
_entity.id
_entity.type
_entity.pdbx_description
1 polymer ?
#
loop_
_entity_poly.entity_id
_entity_poly.type
_entity_poly.pdbx_seq_one_letter_code
_entity_poly.pdbx_strand_id
1 'polypeptide(L)'
;MATAVVSGRVDEKVRQRADAYIRAAGSTPAEVIKVVWENIARTGEVPTEEPAEEPRGAWERFMEFRESLPEAEPWLVNLTKEQMRDMIASHYA
;
A
#
# COMPACT_ATOMS: atom_id res chain seq x y z
N MET A 1 38.71 7.10 5.72
CA MET A 1 37.63 7.69 4.89
C MET A 1 37.01 8.82 5.68
N ALA A 2 36.80 9.98 5.05
CA ALA A 2 36.02 11.05 5.67
C ALA A 2 34.53 10.67 5.61
N THR A 3 33.83 10.77 6.73
CA THR A 3 32.38 10.58 6.80
C THR A 3 31.69 11.94 6.84
N ALA A 4 30.58 12.09 6.12
CA ALA A 4 29.73 13.27 6.19
C ALA A 4 28.41 12.94 6.91
N VAL A 5 27.85 13.92 7.60
CA VAL A 5 26.52 13.83 8.22
C VAL A 5 25.53 14.59 7.35
N VAL A 6 24.40 13.94 7.04
CA VAL A 6 23.28 14.55 6.33
C VAL A 6 22.13 14.75 7.31
N SER A 7 21.53 15.94 7.33
CA SER A 7 20.32 16.22 8.11
C SER A 7 19.31 17.02 7.30
N GLY A 8 18.03 16.74 7.51
CA GLY A 8 16.90 17.40 6.87
C GLY A 8 15.67 17.36 7.78
N ARG A 9 14.78 18.36 7.65
CA ARG A 9 13.52 18.39 8.41
C ARG A 9 12.39 17.84 7.55
N VAL A 10 11.52 17.06 8.19
CA VAL A 10 10.29 16.53 7.60
C VAL A 10 9.13 16.78 8.55
N ASP A 11 7.93 16.95 8.00
CA ASP A 11 6.72 17.03 8.80
C ASP A 11 6.50 15.76 9.61
N GLU A 12 6.05 15.91 10.86
CA GLU A 12 5.87 14.78 11.78
C GLU A 12 4.85 13.76 11.25
N LYS A 13 3.80 14.24 10.59
CA LYS A 13 2.80 13.36 9.95
C LYS A 13 3.39 12.57 8.78
N VAL A 14 4.30 13.18 8.01
CA VAL A 14 5.00 12.52 6.90
C VAL A 14 5.94 11.45 7.46
N ARG A 15 6.72 11.81 8.50
CA ARG A 15 7.61 10.88 9.20
C ARG A 15 6.88 9.65 9.70
N GLN A 16 5.76 9.82 10.41
CA GLN A 16 4.98 8.70 10.96
C GLN A 16 4.46 7.75 9.89
N ARG A 17 3.97 8.30 8.75
CA ARG A 17 3.50 7.48 7.63
C ARG A 17 4.66 6.72 6.97
N ALA A 18 5.76 7.40 6.68
CA ALA A 18 6.93 6.77 6.07
C ALA A 18 7.54 5.68 6.97
N ASP A 19 7.64 5.94 8.28
CA ASP A 19 8.16 4.99 9.26
C ASP A 19 7.42 3.64 9.24
N ALA A 20 6.10 3.65 9.05
CA ALA A 20 5.31 2.42 8.98
C ALA A 20 5.74 1.54 7.79
N TYR A 21 5.92 2.14 6.61
CA TYR A 21 6.35 1.42 5.41
C TYR A 21 7.82 0.98 5.49
N ILE A 22 8.70 1.85 6.00
CA ILE A 22 10.14 1.54 6.16
C ILE A 22 10.33 0.33 7.08
N ARG A 23 9.60 0.28 8.20
CA ARG A 23 9.63 -0.86 9.13
C ARG A 23 9.04 -2.11 8.52
N ALA A 24 7.94 -2.01 7.79
CA ALA A 24 7.34 -3.15 7.09
C ALA A 24 8.30 -3.78 6.06
N ALA A 25 9.17 -2.96 5.46
CA ALA A 25 10.23 -3.41 4.57
C ALA A 25 11.49 -3.96 5.30
N GLY A 26 11.49 -3.99 6.64
CA GLY A 26 12.64 -4.44 7.43
C GLY A 26 13.84 -3.50 7.41
N SER A 27 13.65 -2.22 7.05
CA SER A 27 14.72 -1.23 6.95
C SER A 27 14.60 -0.15 8.04
N THR A 28 15.63 0.70 8.14
CA THR A 28 15.67 1.87 9.02
C THR A 28 15.71 3.17 8.21
N PRO A 29 15.26 4.31 8.78
CA PRO A 29 15.35 5.60 8.10
C PRO A 29 16.78 5.97 7.67
N ALA A 30 17.78 5.60 8.49
CA ALA A 30 19.19 5.87 8.19
C ALA A 30 19.68 5.09 6.96
N GLU A 31 19.29 3.82 6.83
CA GLU A 31 19.60 3.00 5.64
C GLU A 31 18.92 3.55 4.39
N VAL A 32 17.66 3.96 4.50
CA VAL A 32 16.94 4.58 3.38
C VAL A 32 17.65 5.86 2.91
N ILE A 33 18.03 6.75 3.84
CA ILE A 33 18.78 7.97 3.49
C ILE A 33 20.11 7.61 2.84
N LYS A 34 20.85 6.64 3.40
CA LYS A 34 22.13 6.20 2.83
C LYS A 34 21.97 5.69 1.40
N VAL A 35 20.99 4.82 1.15
CA VAL A 35 20.70 4.26 -0.18
C VAL A 35 20.37 5.36 -1.20
N VAL A 36 19.56 6.35 -0.82
CA VAL A 36 19.22 7.48 -1.71
C VAL A 36 20.49 8.26 -2.10
N TRP A 37 21.35 8.58 -1.14
CA TRP A 37 22.59 9.32 -1.42
C TRP A 37 23.58 8.52 -2.26
N GLU A 38 23.75 7.23 -1.96
CA GLU A 38 24.60 6.32 -2.76
C GLU A 38 24.07 6.14 -4.18
N ASN A 39 22.74 6.10 -4.35
CA ASN A 39 22.11 6.05 -5.67
C ASN A 39 22.38 7.33 -6.46
N ILE A 40 22.15 8.51 -5.87
CA ILE A 40 22.44 9.80 -6.52
C ILE A 40 23.92 9.89 -6.93
N ALA A 41 24.84 9.50 -6.04
CA ALA A 41 26.26 9.52 -6.34
C ALA A 41 26.63 8.56 -7.48
N ARG A 42 25.92 7.43 -7.60
CA ARG A 42 26.15 6.43 -8.65
C ARG A 42 25.54 6.80 -10.00
N THR A 43 24.33 7.38 -10.01
CA THR A 43 23.57 7.62 -11.25
C THR A 43 23.60 9.07 -11.71
N GLY A 44 23.88 10.02 -10.82
CA GLY A 44 23.74 11.45 -11.07
C GLY A 44 22.27 11.93 -11.07
N GLU A 45 21.31 11.06 -10.79
CA GLU A 45 19.88 11.36 -10.83
C GLU A 45 19.36 11.65 -9.43
N VAL A 46 18.69 12.80 -9.27
CA VAL A 46 18.02 13.17 -8.02
C VAL A 46 16.56 12.73 -8.09
N PRO A 47 16.01 12.04 -7.08
CA PRO A 47 14.59 11.69 -7.06
C PRO A 47 13.74 12.95 -7.21
N THR A 48 12.90 12.99 -8.24
CA THR A 48 11.91 14.03 -8.43
C THR A 48 10.57 13.57 -7.88
N GLU A 49 9.76 14.49 -7.37
CA GLU A 49 8.35 14.20 -7.11
C GLU A 49 7.69 13.86 -8.44
N GLU A 50 7.38 12.59 -8.65
CA GLU A 50 6.42 12.23 -9.68
C GLU A 50 5.07 12.82 -9.26
N PRO A 51 4.32 13.47 -10.16
CA PRO A 51 2.97 13.88 -9.85
C PRO A 51 2.26 12.62 -9.38
N ALA A 52 1.85 12.61 -8.11
CA ALA A 52 1.05 11.52 -7.60
C ALA A 52 -0.15 11.42 -8.55
N GLU A 53 -0.27 10.31 -9.28
CA GLU A 53 -1.52 9.99 -9.93
C GLU A 53 -2.60 10.18 -8.87
N GLU A 54 -3.65 10.91 -9.20
CA GLU A 54 -4.74 11.13 -8.25
C GLU A 54 -5.05 9.78 -7.62
N PRO A 55 -4.96 9.67 -6.28
CA PRO A 55 -5.09 8.37 -5.65
C PRO A 55 -6.44 7.82 -6.10
N ARG A 56 -6.42 6.74 -6.92
CA ARG A 56 -7.63 6.13 -7.46
C ARG A 56 -8.64 6.08 -6.34
N GLY A 57 -9.81 6.65 -6.60
CA GLY A 57 -10.82 6.85 -5.57
C GLY A 57 -11.05 5.52 -4.85
N ALA A 58 -11.36 5.55 -3.55
CA ALA A 58 -11.65 4.31 -2.81
C ALA A 58 -12.71 3.45 -3.55
N TRP A 59 -13.61 4.10 -4.28
CA TRP A 59 -14.57 3.48 -5.18
C TRP A 59 -13.94 2.76 -6.39
N GLU A 60 -12.97 3.36 -7.08
CA GLU A 60 -12.30 2.75 -8.22
C GLU A 60 -11.51 1.51 -7.81
N ARG A 61 -10.77 1.59 -6.69
CA ARG A 61 -10.07 0.42 -6.13
C ARG A 61 -11.03 -0.69 -5.71
N PHE A 62 -12.20 -0.33 -5.17
CA PHE A 62 -13.24 -1.30 -4.83
C PHE A 62 -13.81 -1.97 -6.08
N MET A 63 -14.06 -1.22 -7.16
CA MET A 63 -14.57 -1.76 -8.42
C MET A 63 -13.55 -2.68 -9.09
N GLU A 64 -12.27 -2.31 -9.12
CA GLU A 64 -11.17 -3.16 -9.61
C GLU A 64 -11.07 -4.47 -8.80
N PHE A 65 -11.16 -4.38 -7.47
CA PHE A 65 -11.22 -5.58 -6.62
C PHE A 65 -12.45 -6.44 -6.94
N ARG A 66 -13.63 -5.85 -7.11
CA ARG A 66 -14.86 -6.57 -7.47
C ARG A 66 -14.69 -7.31 -8.80
N GLU A 67 -14.08 -6.68 -9.80
CA GLU A 67 -13.82 -7.28 -11.11
C GLU A 67 -12.76 -8.40 -11.05
N SER A 68 -11.87 -8.38 -10.05
CA SER A 68 -10.92 -9.47 -9.82
C SER A 68 -11.52 -10.72 -9.19
N LEU A 69 -12.75 -10.64 -8.66
CA LEU A 69 -13.42 -11.79 -8.06
C LEU A 69 -13.87 -12.78 -9.14
N PRO A 70 -13.76 -14.10 -8.90
CA PRO A 70 -14.30 -15.10 -9.80
C PRO A 70 -15.82 -14.94 -9.95
N GLU A 71 -16.37 -15.35 -11.10
CA GLU A 71 -17.82 -15.41 -11.27
C GLU A 71 -18.44 -16.23 -10.16
N ALA A 72 -19.49 -15.68 -9.52
CA ALA A 72 -20.20 -16.36 -8.46
C ALA A 72 -20.79 -17.67 -9.01
N GLU A 73 -20.64 -18.75 -8.26
CA GLU A 73 -21.18 -20.03 -8.69
C GLU A 73 -22.70 -19.93 -8.92
N PRO A 74 -23.25 -20.55 -9.98
CA PRO A 74 -24.66 -20.40 -10.35
C PRO A 74 -25.65 -20.71 -9.22
N TRP A 75 -25.28 -21.55 -8.26
CA TRP A 75 -26.13 -21.85 -7.12
C TRP A 75 -26.23 -20.68 -6.12
N LEU A 76 -25.19 -19.85 -5.97
CA LEU A 76 -25.17 -18.70 -5.06
C LEU A 76 -26.07 -17.56 -5.57
N VAL A 77 -26.08 -17.32 -6.87
CA VAL A 77 -26.89 -16.26 -7.50
C VAL A 77 -28.38 -16.59 -7.62
N ASN A 78 -28.75 -17.87 -7.47
CA ASN A 78 -30.13 -18.34 -7.57
C ASN A 78 -30.78 -18.67 -6.21
N LEU A 79 -30.12 -18.36 -5.09
CA LEU A 79 -30.69 -18.60 -3.77
C LEU A 79 -31.88 -17.66 -3.50
N THR A 80 -32.96 -18.21 -2.94
CA THR A 80 -34.01 -17.37 -2.34
C THR A 80 -33.48 -16.70 -1.07
N LYS A 81 -34.15 -15.65 -0.62
CA LYS A 81 -33.78 -14.94 0.62
C LYS A 81 -33.79 -15.88 1.84
N GLU A 82 -34.73 -16.81 1.92
CA GLU A 82 -34.74 -17.80 3.00
C GLU A 82 -33.51 -18.73 2.91
N GLN A 83 -33.18 -19.21 1.72
CA GLN A 83 -32.03 -20.10 1.51
C GLN A 83 -30.70 -19.41 1.83
N MET A 84 -30.53 -18.14 1.46
CA MET A 84 -29.36 -17.35 1.85
C MET A 84 -29.26 -17.20 3.37
N ARG A 85 -30.37 -16.87 4.03
CA ARG A 85 -30.41 -16.70 5.49
C ARG A 85 -30.04 -17.99 6.22
N ASP A 86 -30.62 -19.10 5.80
CA ASP A 86 -30.40 -20.40 6.44
C ASP A 86 -28.96 -20.91 6.18
N MET A 87 -28.39 -20.65 5.00
CA MET A 87 -26.97 -20.92 4.71
C MET A 87 -26.04 -20.12 5.63
N ILE A 88 -26.25 -18.80 5.77
CA ILE A 88 -25.45 -17.96 6.67
C ILE A 88 -25.59 -18.46 8.11
N ALA A 89 -26.81 -18.75 8.55
CA ALA A 89 -27.06 -19.26 9.90
C ALA A 89 -26.34 -20.60 10.16
N SER A 90 -26.28 -21.50 9.18
CA SER A 90 -25.61 -22.80 9.31
C SER A 90 -24.08 -22.72 9.40
N HIS A 91 -23.47 -21.63 8.93
CA HIS A 91 -22.02 -21.44 8.97
C HIS A 91 -21.52 -20.87 10.31
N TYR A 92 -22.43 -20.31 11.12
CA TYR A 92 -22.13 -19.71 12.42
C TYR A 92 -22.84 -20.42 13.59
N ALA A 93 -23.43 -21.60 13.34
CA ALA A 93 -24.02 -22.49 14.33
C ALA A 93 -22.99 -23.53 14.82
#